data_AF-I4VLI6-F1
#
_entry.id   AF-I4VLI6-F1
#
_cell.length_a   1.000
_cell.length_b   1.000
_cell.length_c   1.000
_cell.angle_alpha   90.00
_cell.angle_beta   90.00
_cell.angle_gamma   90.00
#
_symmetry.space_group_name_H-M   'P 1'
#
loop_
_entity.id
_entity.type
_entity.pdbx_description
1 polymer ?
#
loop_
_entity_poly.entity_id
_entity_poly.type
_entity_poly.pdbx_seq_one_letter_code
_entity_poly.pdbx_strand_id
1 'polypeptide(L)'
;MFIPNGKADLQSIINFEHEFHFQIPDDYRKFLQDSNGGACKNSQIKSQELGDLLIDYLFGLDGVDELNLRFWKNELKSEIPQDSLIIGSDSGGGFLLLCLEEGLEGIYYYDHSYLFESSSDTRNTYFIFSTFHELYLELKK
;
A
#
# COMPACT_ATOMS: atom_id res chain seq x y z
N MET A 1 -9.21 -7.43 12.32
CA MET A 1 -10.55 -7.20 11.71
C MET A 1 -10.47 -6.00 10.78
N PHE A 2 -10.78 -6.21 9.49
CA PHE A 2 -10.83 -5.15 8.49
C PHE A 2 -12.18 -4.43 8.48
N ILE A 3 -12.16 -3.10 8.41
CA ILE A 3 -13.34 -2.24 8.32
C ILE A 3 -13.22 -1.38 7.04
N PRO A 4 -14.02 -1.65 5.99
CA PRO A 4 -13.94 -0.92 4.73
C PRO A 4 -14.47 0.52 4.87
N ASN A 5 -13.97 1.41 4.03
CA ASN A 5 -14.45 2.80 3.95
C ASN A 5 -15.74 2.94 3.14
N GLY A 6 -15.92 2.07 2.15
CA GLY A 6 -17.03 2.15 1.21
C GLY A 6 -16.68 1.49 -0.11
N LYS A 7 -17.03 2.13 -1.22
CA LYS A 7 -16.72 1.64 -2.57
C LYS A 7 -16.27 2.81 -3.42
N ALA A 8 -15.22 2.62 -4.19
CA ALA A 8 -14.83 3.57 -5.22
C ALA A 8 -15.73 3.35 -6.43
N ASP A 9 -16.19 4.44 -7.04
CA ASP A 9 -16.81 4.34 -8.35
C ASP A 9 -15.74 4.06 -9.42
N LEU A 10 -16.13 3.32 -10.46
CA LEU A 10 -15.22 2.92 -11.52
C LEU A 10 -14.60 4.12 -12.24
N GLN A 11 -15.34 5.23 -12.37
CA GLN A 11 -14.85 6.41 -13.07
C GLN A 11 -13.74 7.10 -12.29
N SER A 12 -13.82 7.16 -10.95
CA SER A 12 -12.77 7.70 -10.10
C SER A 12 -11.48 6.88 -10.17
N ILE A 13 -11.59 5.54 -10.26
CA ILE A 13 -10.42 4.68 -10.48
C ILE A 13 -9.79 4.97 -11.85
N ILE A 14 -10.61 4.99 -12.92
CA ILE A 14 -10.14 5.30 -14.27
C ILE A 14 -9.47 6.68 -14.32
N ASN A 15 -10.06 7.69 -13.67
CA ASN A 15 -9.49 9.04 -13.60
C ASN A 15 -8.15 9.05 -12.87
N PHE A 16 -8.01 8.29 -11.78
CA PHE A 16 -6.74 8.13 -11.06
C PHE A 16 -5.67 7.48 -11.96
N GLU A 17 -6.00 6.39 -12.65
CA GLU A 17 -5.09 5.72 -13.58
C GLU A 17 -4.64 6.66 -14.71
N HIS A 18 -5.56 7.45 -15.26
CA HIS A 18 -5.25 8.44 -16.29
C HIS A 18 -4.38 9.59 -15.78
N GLU A 19 -4.63 10.10 -14.58
CA GLU A 19 -3.87 11.23 -14.01
C GLU A 19 -2.39 10.88 -13.82
N PHE A 20 -2.10 9.65 -13.40
CA PHE A 20 -0.73 9.20 -13.12
C PHE A 20 -0.11 8.37 -14.23
N HIS A 21 -0.82 8.17 -15.35
CA HIS A 21 -0.41 7.25 -16.42
C HIS A 21 -0.01 5.87 -15.87
N PHE A 22 -0.75 5.39 -14.88
CA PHE A 22 -0.45 4.21 -14.08
C PHE A 22 -1.63 3.24 -14.15
N GLN A 23 -1.39 1.96 -14.38
CA GLN A 23 -2.44 0.95 -14.37
C GLN A 23 -2.44 0.19 -13.05
N ILE A 24 -3.57 0.24 -12.36
CA ILE A 24 -3.76 -0.51 -11.12
C ILE A 24 -3.98 -1.99 -11.46
N PRO A 25 -3.33 -2.94 -10.75
CA PRO A 25 -3.57 -4.37 -10.93
C PRO A 25 -5.03 -4.74 -10.65
N ASP A 26 -5.53 -5.77 -11.34
CA ASP A 26 -6.95 -6.15 -11.27
C ASP A 26 -7.42 -6.49 -9.85
N ASP A 27 -6.57 -7.12 -9.04
CA ASP A 27 -6.88 -7.48 -7.65
C ASP A 27 -7.00 -6.23 -6.75
N TYR A 28 -6.12 -5.25 -6.92
CA TYR A 28 -6.19 -3.98 -6.19
C TYR A 28 -7.34 -3.10 -6.71
N ARG A 29 -7.62 -3.10 -8.01
CA ARG A 29 -8.80 -2.44 -8.59
C ARG A 29 -10.08 -2.98 -7.95
N LYS A 30 -10.19 -4.31 -7.86
CA LYS A 30 -11.33 -4.97 -7.21
C LYS A 30 -11.46 -4.56 -5.75
N PHE A 31 -10.35 -4.48 -5.01
CA PHE A 31 -10.35 -3.99 -3.63
C PHE A 31 -10.88 -2.55 -3.52
N LEU A 32 -10.46 -1.65 -4.41
CA LEU A 32 -10.96 -0.26 -4.40
C LEU A 32 -12.47 -0.21 -4.67
N GLN A 33 -12.98 -1.02 -5.61
CA GLN A 33 -14.42 -1.10 -5.89
C GLN A 33 -15.23 -1.72 -4.75
N ASP A 34 -14.64 -2.61 -3.96
CA ASP A 34 -15.34 -3.33 -2.89
C ASP A 34 -15.19 -2.66 -1.52
N SER A 35 -14.12 -1.90 -1.29
CA SER A 35 -13.75 -1.35 0.04
C SER A 35 -13.23 0.10 0.02
N ASN A 36 -12.55 0.51 -1.06
CA ASN A 36 -11.91 1.83 -1.21
C ASN A 36 -11.03 2.24 -0.02
N GLY A 37 -10.12 1.34 0.35
CA GLY A 37 -9.37 1.45 1.59
C GLY A 37 -10.13 0.93 2.81
N GLY A 38 -9.55 1.11 3.98
CA GLY A 38 -10.18 0.73 5.24
C GLY A 38 -9.20 0.52 6.37
N ALA A 39 -9.73 0.51 7.59
CA ALA A 39 -8.97 0.30 8.81
C ALA A 39 -8.70 -1.19 9.05
N CYS A 40 -7.46 -1.49 9.44
CA CYS A 40 -6.97 -2.82 9.77
C CYS A 40 -6.83 -2.95 11.30
N LYS A 41 -7.91 -3.27 12.01
CA LYS A 41 -7.86 -3.34 13.49
C LYS A 41 -7.15 -4.61 13.96
N ASN A 42 -6.04 -4.45 14.66
CA ASN A 42 -5.21 -5.55 15.19
C ASN A 42 -4.80 -6.54 14.08
N SER A 43 -4.57 -6.06 12.86
CA SER A 43 -4.16 -6.91 11.75
C SER A 43 -2.64 -6.92 11.67
N GLN A 44 -2.10 -8.14 11.71
CA GLN A 44 -0.66 -8.37 11.72
C GLN A 44 -0.30 -9.24 10.51
N ILE A 45 0.74 -8.85 9.81
CA ILE A 45 1.31 -9.65 8.71
C ILE A 45 2.73 -10.08 9.08
N LYS A 46 3.17 -11.21 8.53
CA LYS A 46 4.52 -11.73 8.75
C LYS A 46 5.44 -11.37 7.59
N SER A 47 6.48 -10.60 7.90
CA SER A 47 7.67 -10.44 7.08
C SER A 47 8.71 -11.48 7.44
N GLN A 48 9.38 -12.06 6.44
CA GLN A 48 10.51 -12.97 6.69
C GLN A 48 11.72 -12.23 7.28
N GLU A 49 11.94 -10.98 6.87
CA GLU A 49 13.09 -10.18 7.29
C GLU A 49 12.82 -9.37 8.56
N LEU A 50 11.61 -8.83 8.70
CA LEU A 50 11.28 -7.89 9.78
C LEU A 50 10.46 -8.50 10.92
N GLY A 51 9.98 -9.74 10.75
CA GLY A 51 9.06 -10.37 11.68
C GLY A 51 7.64 -9.80 11.55
N ASP A 52 7.02 -9.48 12.68
CA ASP A 52 5.61 -9.11 12.73
C ASP A 52 5.41 -7.61 12.43
N LEU A 53 4.57 -7.29 11.45
CA LEU A 53 4.23 -5.92 11.05
C LEU A 53 2.76 -5.63 11.36
N LEU A 54 2.49 -4.51 12.05
CA LEU A 54 1.14 -4.09 12.43
C LEU A 54 0.60 -3.08 11.44
N ILE A 55 -0.28 -3.55 10.55
CA ILE A 55 -0.86 -2.69 9.51
C ILE A 55 -2.09 -2.00 10.08
N ASP A 56 -2.11 -0.67 10.03
CA ASP A 56 -3.19 0.14 10.57
C ASP A 56 -4.27 0.44 9.55
N TYR A 57 -3.87 0.67 8.29
CA TYR A 57 -4.79 1.17 7.29
C TYR A 57 -4.37 0.82 5.86
N LEU A 58 -5.35 0.55 5.00
CA LEU A 58 -5.17 0.49 3.55
C LEU A 58 -5.83 1.71 2.91
N PHE A 59 -5.11 2.39 2.03
CA PHE A 59 -5.51 3.67 1.46
C PHE A 59 -6.55 3.54 0.35
N GLY A 60 -7.31 4.60 0.17
CA GLY A 60 -8.37 4.72 -0.84
C GLY A 60 -8.18 5.95 -1.72
N LEU A 61 -9.10 6.12 -2.66
CA LEU A 61 -9.13 7.31 -3.54
C LEU A 61 -9.79 8.52 -2.89
N ASP A 62 -10.58 8.29 -1.83
CA ASP A 62 -11.30 9.31 -1.07
C ASP A 62 -10.74 9.41 0.36
N GLY A 63 -11.10 10.48 1.06
CA GLY A 63 -10.73 10.68 2.47
C GLY A 63 -9.80 11.86 2.68
N VAL A 64 -9.13 11.89 3.83
CA VAL A 64 -8.09 12.86 4.17
C VAL A 64 -6.76 12.48 3.54
N ASP A 65 -5.88 13.47 3.36
CA ASP A 65 -4.60 13.34 2.67
C ASP A 65 -3.75 12.17 3.19
N GLU A 66 -3.69 11.98 4.51
CA GLU A 66 -2.87 10.95 5.15
C GLU A 66 -3.30 9.51 4.80
N LEU A 67 -4.54 9.34 4.31
CA LEU A 67 -5.13 8.04 3.96
C LEU A 67 -5.42 7.91 2.46
N ASN A 68 -4.91 8.85 1.66
CA ASN A 68 -5.27 9.00 0.25
C ASN A 68 -4.14 8.58 -0.70
N LEU A 69 -4.47 7.75 -1.69
CA LEU A 69 -3.52 7.26 -2.70
C LEU A 69 -2.90 8.38 -3.54
N ARG A 70 -3.70 9.40 -3.91
CA ARG A 70 -3.28 10.51 -4.76
C ARG A 70 -2.31 11.43 -4.03
N PHE A 71 -2.55 11.65 -2.74
CA PHE A 71 -1.66 12.43 -1.89
C PHE A 71 -0.27 11.78 -1.85
N TRP A 72 -0.18 10.52 -1.42
CA TRP A 72 1.10 9.84 -1.28
C TRP A 72 1.83 9.59 -2.60
N LYS A 73 1.09 9.35 -3.70
CA LYS A 73 1.68 9.25 -5.04
C LYS A 73 2.38 10.53 -5.45
N ASN A 74 1.86 11.70 -5.08
CA ASN A 74 2.48 12.99 -5.37
C ASN A 74 3.61 13.33 -4.40
N GLU A 75 3.42 13.08 -3.11
CA GLU A 75 4.37 13.44 -2.05
C GLU A 75 5.67 12.65 -2.19
N LEU A 76 5.58 11.33 -2.40
CA LEU A 76 6.74 10.44 -2.42
C LEU A 76 7.25 10.12 -3.83
N LYS A 77 6.79 10.83 -4.87
CA LYS A 77 7.12 10.55 -6.28
C LYS A 77 8.61 10.52 -6.61
N SER A 78 9.45 11.19 -5.82
CA SER A 78 10.92 11.22 -5.99
C SER A 78 11.65 10.22 -5.09
N GLU A 79 10.93 9.54 -4.20
CA GLU A 79 11.48 8.60 -3.23
C GLU A 79 11.15 7.14 -3.56
N ILE A 80 10.03 6.90 -4.25
CA ILE A 80 9.59 5.56 -4.66
C ILE A 80 9.70 5.38 -6.17
N PRO A 81 9.78 4.14 -6.67
CA PRO A 81 9.75 3.86 -8.10
C PRO A 81 8.60 4.52 -8.85
N GLN A 82 8.82 4.91 -10.10
CA GLN A 82 7.80 5.59 -10.91
C GLN A 82 6.52 4.75 -11.03
N ASP A 83 6.66 3.44 -11.24
CA ASP A 83 5.53 2.51 -11.37
C ASP A 83 5.21 1.85 -10.04
N SER A 84 5.06 2.67 -8.99
CA SER A 84 4.67 2.19 -7.67
C SER A 84 3.65 3.10 -6.97
N LEU A 85 3.00 2.59 -5.93
CA LEU A 85 1.96 3.29 -5.18
C LEU A 85 2.06 2.94 -3.70
N ILE A 86 2.01 3.95 -2.83
CA ILE A 86 1.82 3.73 -1.40
C ILE A 86 0.34 3.39 -1.17
N ILE A 87 0.08 2.23 -0.60
CA ILE A 87 -1.26 1.63 -0.49
C ILE A 87 -1.74 1.46 0.96
N GLY A 88 -0.93 1.82 1.95
CA GLY A 88 -1.30 1.69 3.35
C GLY A 88 -0.19 2.11 4.29
N SER A 89 -0.50 2.12 5.58
CA SER A 89 0.42 2.49 6.66
C SER A 89 0.42 1.47 7.79
N ASP A 90 1.51 1.48 8.52
CA ASP A 90 1.68 0.75 9.77
C ASP A 90 1.62 1.72 10.98
N SER A 91 1.62 1.18 12.21
CA SER A 91 1.63 1.99 13.44
C SER A 91 2.99 2.62 13.77
N GLY A 92 4.08 2.12 13.19
CA GLY A 92 5.46 2.58 13.40
C GLY A 92 5.87 3.78 12.55
N GLY A 93 5.07 4.17 11.55
CA GLY A 93 5.39 5.26 10.62
C GLY A 93 5.98 4.79 9.28
N GLY A 94 5.94 3.49 9.00
CA GLY A 94 6.21 2.89 7.71
C GLY A 94 4.96 2.74 6.84
N PHE A 95 5.20 2.33 5.60
CA PHE A 95 4.18 2.22 4.57
C PHE A 95 4.17 0.85 3.90
N LEU A 96 3.02 0.51 3.31
CA LEU A 96 2.91 -0.54 2.31
C LEU A 96 3.06 0.06 0.92
N LEU A 97 3.94 -0.51 0.10
CA LEU A 97 4.24 -0.09 -1.26
C LEU A 97 3.84 -1.20 -2.24
N LEU A 98 2.96 -0.88 -3.17
CA LEU A 98 2.70 -1.69 -4.37
C LEU A 98 3.67 -1.27 -5.47
N CYS A 99 4.59 -2.14 -5.85
CA CYS A 99 5.53 -1.92 -6.94
C CYS A 99 5.11 -2.72 -8.18
N LEU A 100 5.13 -2.08 -9.34
CA LEU A 100 4.85 -2.67 -10.66
C LEU A 100 6.01 -2.48 -11.64
N GLU A 101 7.16 -2.01 -11.15
CA GLU A 101 8.36 -1.91 -11.98
C GLU A 101 8.83 -3.31 -12.42
N GLU A 102 9.17 -3.46 -13.69
CA GLU A 102 9.52 -4.76 -14.29
C GLU A 102 10.66 -5.44 -13.53
N GLY A 103 10.41 -6.65 -13.03
CA GLY A 103 11.36 -7.44 -12.24
C GLY A 103 11.40 -7.11 -10.73
N LEU A 104 10.62 -6.12 -10.28
CA LEU A 104 10.45 -5.72 -8.88
C LEU A 104 8.98 -5.70 -8.47
N GLU A 105 8.12 -6.42 -9.18
CA GLU A 105 6.69 -6.42 -8.93
C GLU A 105 6.37 -7.09 -7.59
N GLY A 106 5.50 -6.45 -6.80
CA GLY A 106 5.02 -7.02 -5.55
C GLY A 106 4.60 -5.99 -4.53
N ILE A 107 4.39 -6.48 -3.30
CA ILE A 107 4.06 -5.71 -2.12
C ILE A 107 5.30 -5.67 -1.23
N TYR A 108 5.68 -4.45 -0.87
CA TYR A 108 6.83 -4.16 -0.03
C TYR A 108 6.39 -3.40 1.21
N TYR A 109 7.16 -3.57 2.28
CA TYR A 109 7.14 -2.68 3.43
C TYR A 109 8.24 -1.62 3.24
N TYR A 110 7.86 -0.35 3.26
CA TYR A 110 8.76 0.79 3.18
C TYR A 110 8.92 1.39 4.59
N ASP A 111 10.06 1.14 5.23
CA ASP A 111 10.42 1.68 6.54
C ASP A 111 10.87 3.14 6.41
N HIS A 112 9.91 4.01 6.16
CA HIS A 112 10.14 5.45 6.01
C HIS A 112 10.65 6.09 7.32
N SER A 113 10.30 5.50 8.47
CA SER A 113 10.70 5.97 9.80
C SER A 113 12.08 5.49 10.28
N TYR A 114 12.75 4.61 9.55
CA TYR A 114 13.98 3.92 9.99
C TYR A 114 13.82 3.24 11.36
N LEU A 115 12.67 2.60 11.57
CA LEU A 115 12.37 1.89 12.81
C LEU A 115 13.27 0.68 13.01
N PHE A 116 13.65 0.00 11.93
CA PHE A 116 14.44 -1.22 11.98
C PHE A 116 15.95 -0.92 11.89
N GLU A 117 16.76 -1.59 12.72
CA GLU A 117 18.23 -1.46 12.67
C GLU A 117 18.83 -1.86 11.31
N SER A 118 18.12 -2.72 10.56
CA SER A 118 18.51 -3.13 9.21
C SER A 118 18.26 -2.06 8.14
N SER A 119 17.59 -0.96 8.49
CA SER A 119 17.26 0.13 7.58
C SER A 119 18.40 1.12 7.45
N SER A 120 18.63 1.61 6.24
CA SER A 120 19.60 2.66 5.92
C SER A 120 19.13 3.48 4.72
N ASP A 121 19.76 4.63 4.46
CA ASP A 121 19.40 5.54 3.36
C ASP A 121 19.33 4.86 1.97
N THR A 122 19.97 3.69 1.82
CA THR A 122 19.99 2.92 0.57
C THR A 122 19.26 1.58 0.66
N ARG A 123 18.76 1.22 1.84
CA ARG A 123 18.04 -0.04 2.07
C ARG A 123 17.04 0.12 3.21
N ASN A 124 15.81 0.48 2.88
CA ASN A 124 14.70 0.56 3.84
C ASN A 124 13.38 0.03 3.25
N THR A 125 13.44 -0.73 2.15
CA THR A 125 12.28 -1.33 1.49
C THR A 125 12.44 -2.85 1.44
N TYR A 126 11.42 -3.58 1.89
CA TYR A 126 11.49 -5.02 2.15
C TYR A 126 10.32 -5.75 1.47
N PHE A 127 10.61 -6.77 0.68
CA PHE A 127 9.57 -7.56 0.01
C PHE A 127 8.71 -8.33 1.02
N ILE A 128 7.39 -8.39 0.80
CA ILE A 128 6.44 -9.08 1.67
C ILE A 128 5.61 -10.12 0.90
N PHE A 129 4.92 -9.71 -0.16
CA PHE A 129 4.01 -10.56 -0.94
C PHE A 129 4.13 -10.31 -2.43
N SER A 130 3.78 -11.30 -3.26
CA SER A 130 3.83 -11.16 -4.72
C SER A 130 2.63 -10.40 -5.28
N THR A 131 1.49 -10.41 -4.57
CA THR A 131 0.24 -9.77 -5.03
C THR A 131 -0.46 -9.05 -3.89
N PHE A 132 -1.30 -8.07 -4.24
CA PHE A 132 -2.18 -7.44 -3.25
C PHE A 132 -3.17 -8.45 -2.66
N HIS A 133 -3.64 -9.40 -3.47
CA HIS A 133 -4.53 -10.46 -3.01
C HIS A 133 -3.95 -11.27 -1.85
N GLU A 134 -2.67 -11.65 -1.91
CA GLU A 134 -1.97 -12.36 -0.84
C GLU A 134 -1.92 -11.55 0.45
N LEU A 135 -1.51 -10.27 0.36
CA LEU A 135 -1.55 -9.34 1.49
C LEU A 135 -2.95 -9.28 2.11
N TYR A 136 -3.97 -9.13 1.29
CA TYR A 136 -5.34 -8.95 1.73
C TYR A 136 -5.93 -10.20 2.41
N LEU A 137 -5.50 -11.40 1.99
CA LEU A 137 -5.82 -12.65 2.69
C LEU A 137 -5.14 -12.72 4.06
N GLU A 138 -3.89 -12.26 4.19
CA GLU A 138 -3.18 -12.24 5.48
C GLU A 138 -3.87 -11.30 6.49
N LEU A 139 -4.24 -10.10 6.05
CA LEU A 139 -4.89 -9.08 6.90
C LEU A 139 -6.26 -9.49 7.45
N LYS A 140 -6.88 -10.52 6.88
CA LYS A 140 -8.20 -11.05 7.23
C LYS A 140 -8.16 -12.25 8.18
N LYS A 141 -6.99 -12.80 8.49
CA LYS A 141 -6.83 -13.86 9.49
C LYS A 141 -7.17 -13.34 10.89
#